data_AF-F8B2C2-F1
#
_entry.id   AF-F8B2C2-F1
#
_cell.length_a   1.000
_cell.length_b   1.000
_cell.length_c   1.000
_cell.angle_alpha   90.00
_cell.angle_beta   90.00
_cell.angle_gamma   90.00
#
_symmetry.space_group_name_H-M   'P 1'
#
loop_
_entity.id
_entity.type
_entity.pdbx_description
1 polymer ?
#
loop_
_entity_poly.entity_id
_entity_poly.type
_entity_poly.pdbx_seq_one_letter_code
_entity_poly.pdbx_strand_id
1 'polypeptide(L)' 'MSHHHHAIDYVEFPAPDLATARDFYARAFGWQFNDYGSEYAGIRGPDADWSDPASVDSEPEVRCP' A
#
# COMPACT_ATOMS: atom_id res chain seq x y z
N MET A 1 -9.25 6.24 -8.72
CA MET A 1 -9.58 6.71 -7.35
C MET A 1 -9.08 8.14 -7.19
N SER A 2 -9.75 9.02 -6.44
CA SER A 2 -9.23 10.38 -6.21
C SER A 2 -8.04 10.31 -5.24
N HIS A 3 -6.85 10.73 -5.69
CA HIS A 3 -5.71 10.88 -4.79
C HIS A 3 -6.05 11.93 -3.74
N HIS A 4 -6.06 11.50 -2.48
CA HIS A 4 -6.26 12.41 -1.37
C HIS A 4 -5.04 13.31 -1.25
N HIS A 5 -5.20 14.58 -1.63
CA HIS A 5 -4.11 15.55 -1.52
C HIS A 5 -3.55 15.59 -0.09
N HIS A 6 -2.23 15.45 0.01
CA HIS A 6 -1.45 15.38 1.26
C HIS A 6 -1.59 14.07 2.07
N ALA A 7 -2.16 13.01 1.50
CA ALA A 7 -2.00 11.67 2.02
C ALA A 7 -0.67 11.06 1.56
N ILE A 8 -0.18 10.05 2.28
CA ILE A 8 0.99 9.28 1.85
C ILE A 8 0.50 8.16 0.95
N ASP A 9 0.89 8.18 -0.32
CA ASP A 9 0.54 7.12 -1.28
C ASP A 9 1.48 5.91 -1.19
N TYR A 10 2.76 6.11 -0.87
CA TYR A 10 3.75 5.04 -0.87
C TYR A 10 4.86 5.24 0.16
N VAL A 11 5.21 4.16 0.85
CA VAL A 11 6.39 4.09 1.71
C VAL A 11 6.95 2.67 1.66
N GLU A 12 8.27 2.55 1.59
CA GLU A 12 8.98 1.28 1.58
C GLU A 12 10.20 1.35 2.50
N PHE A 13 10.49 0.24 3.17
CA PHE A 13 11.62 0.11 4.07
C PHE A 13 12.45 -1.13 3.70
N PRO A 14 13.80 -1.02 3.69
CA PRO A 14 14.64 -2.20 3.61
C PRO A 14 14.46 -3.05 4.89
N ALA A 15 14.15 -4.32 4.73
CA ALA A 15 13.96 -5.27 5.82
C ALA A 15 14.84 -6.52 5.60
N PRO A 16 16.10 -6.52 6.08
CA PRO A 16 17.00 -7.67 5.94
C PRO A 16 16.45 -8.96 6.59
N ASP A 17 15.61 -8.81 7.61
CA ASP A 17 14.80 -9.86 8.19
C ASP A 17 13.33 -9.42 8.19
N LEU A 18 12.59 -9.87 7.19
CA LEU A 18 11.19 -9.49 6.99
C LEU A 18 10.26 -10.02 8.09
N ALA A 19 10.55 -11.19 8.67
CA ALA A 19 9.74 -11.73 9.75
C ALA A 19 9.86 -10.85 11.01
N THR A 20 11.10 -10.54 11.42
CA THR A 20 11.35 -9.66 12.56
C THR A 20 10.79 -8.26 12.35
N ALA A 21 10.92 -7.70 11.15
CA ALA A 21 10.37 -6.38 10.82
C ALA A 21 8.84 -6.37 10.94
N ARG A 22 8.13 -7.34 10.33
CA ARG A 22 6.66 -7.43 10.41
C ARG A 22 6.18 -7.52 11.84
N ASP A 23 6.80 -8.38 12.66
CA ASP A 23 6.44 -8.54 14.07
C ASP A 23 6.67 -7.27 14.89
N PHE A 24 7.73 -6.52 14.59
CA PHE A 24 8.01 -5.24 15.22
C PHE A 24 6.94 -4.20 14.86
N TYR A 25 6.72 -3.96 13.57
CA TYR A 25 5.79 -2.93 13.10
C TYR A 25 4.33 -3.25 13.45
N ALA A 26 3.94 -4.54 13.42
CA ALA A 26 2.63 -4.98 13.89
C ALA A 26 2.42 -4.65 15.38
N ARG A 27 3.42 -4.89 16.23
CA ARG A 27 3.32 -4.58 17.67
C ARG A 27 3.41 -3.09 17.97
N ALA A 28 4.28 -2.37 17.28
CA ALA A 28 4.52 -0.96 17.53
C ALA A 28 3.37 -0.07 17.05
N PHE A 29 2.78 -0.39 15.90
CA PHE A 29 1.80 0.46 15.22
C PHE A 29 0.44 -0.20 14.98
N GLY A 30 0.28 -1.48 15.32
CA GLY A 30 -0.94 -2.23 14.98
C GLY A 30 -1.11 -2.48 13.49
N TRP A 31 -0.03 -2.35 12.70
CA TRP A 31 -0.07 -2.52 11.26
C TRP A 31 -0.34 -3.96 10.86
N GLN A 32 -1.02 -4.10 9.73
CA GLN A 32 -1.32 -5.40 9.12
C GLN A 32 -0.64 -5.46 7.76
N PHE A 33 -0.35 -6.68 7.32
CA PHE A 33 0.46 -6.90 6.13
C PHE A 33 -0.21 -7.85 5.15
N ASN A 34 -0.03 -7.59 3.87
CA ASN A 34 -0.23 -8.53 2.78
C ASN A 34 1.08 -9.27 2.53
N ASP A 35 1.03 -10.60 2.50
CA ASP A 35 2.20 -11.44 2.24
C ASP A 35 2.28 -11.75 0.74
N TYR A 36 3.42 -11.46 0.14
CA TYR A 36 3.71 -11.74 -1.27
C TYR A 36 4.84 -12.76 -1.44
N GLY A 37 5.35 -13.31 -0.33
CA GLY A 37 6.47 -14.23 -0.29
C GLY A 37 7.45 -13.93 0.86
N SER A 38 8.48 -14.76 0.98
CA SER A 38 9.46 -14.66 2.07
C SER A 38 10.28 -13.37 2.07
N GLU A 39 10.35 -12.67 0.94
CA GLU A 39 11.20 -11.50 0.73
C GLU A 39 10.43 -10.18 0.62
N TYR A 40 9.09 -10.22 0.51
CA TYR A 40 8.30 -9.00 0.33
C TYR A 40 6.93 -9.07 1.02
N ALA A 41 6.59 -8.00 1.72
CA ALA A 41 5.26 -7.80 2.32
C ALA A 41 4.83 -6.33 2.19
N GLY A 42 3.56 -6.12 1.84
CA GLY A 42 2.97 -4.79 1.74
C GLY A 42 2.22 -4.41 3.02
N ILE A 43 2.33 -3.16 3.45
CA ILE A 43 1.51 -2.62 4.55
C ILE A 43 0.08 -2.43 4.04
N ARG A 44 -0.92 -2.93 4.77
CA ARG A 44 -2.32 -2.69 4.44
C ARG A 44 -2.69 -1.24 4.75
N GLY A 45 -3.00 -0.49 3.69
CA GLY A 45 -3.64 0.82 3.81
C GLY A 45 -5.09 0.70 4.32
N PRO A 46 -5.69 1.82 4.75
CA PRO A 46 -7.06 1.85 5.23
C PRO A 46 -8.08 1.41 4.15
N ASP A 47 -7.77 1.63 2.88
CA ASP A 47 -8.62 1.28 1.72
C ASP A 47 -8.12 0.04 0.97
N ALA A 48 -7.42 -0.88 1.66
CA ALA A 48 -6.74 -2.02 1.04
C ALA A 48 -7.69 -3.07 0.45
N ASP A 49 -8.33 -2.75 -0.67
CA ASP A 49 -8.72 -3.70 -1.71
C ASP A 49 -7.96 -3.37 -3.00
N TRP A 50 -6.64 -3.60 -2.97
CA TRP A 50 -5.81 -3.52 -4.17
C TRP A 50 -6.06 -4.70 -5.14
N SER A 51 -6.97 -5.63 -4.80
CA SER A 51 -7.20 -6.86 -5.55
C SER A 51 -8.29 -6.73 -6.62
N ASP A 52 -8.93 -5.56 -6.76
CA ASP A 52 -9.99 -5.36 -7.76
C ASP A 52 -9.41 -4.93 -9.13
N PRO A 53 -9.39 -5.80 -10.15
CA PRO A 53 -8.99 -5.42 -11.51
C PRO A 53 -9.97 -4.45 -12.20
N ALA A 54 -11.10 -4.09 -11.57
CA ALA A 54 -12.04 -3.10 -12.11
C ALA A 54 -11.62 -1.63 -11.89
N SER A 55 -10.54 -1.37 -11.14
CA SER A 55 -10.06 -0.01 -10.91
C SER A 55 -9.05 0.50 -11.95
N VAL A 56 -9.02 -0.07 -13.16
CA VAL A 56 -8.29 0.54 -14.30
C VAL A 56 -8.93 1.90 -14.57
N ASP A 57 -8.24 2.96 -14.15
CA ASP A 57 -8.72 4.32 -14.22
C ASP A 57 -8.98 4.70 -15.69
N SER A 58 -10.25 4.86 -16.03
CA SER A 58 -10.65 5.55 -17.25
C SER A 58 -10.63 7.05 -16.94
N GLU A 59 -9.47 7.68 -17.09
CA GLU A 59 -9.37 9.14 -16.98
C GLU A 59 -10.29 9.79 -18.03
N PRO A 60 -11.21 10.72 -17.67
CA PRO A 60 -11.79 11.59 -18.67
C PRO A 60 -10.74 12.63 -19.06
N GLU A 61 -10.39 12.68 -20.36
CA GLU A 61 -9.51 13.71 -20.94
C GLU A 61 -9.90 15.10 -20.40
N VAL A 62 -9.02 15.68 -19.56
CA VAL A 62 -9.08 17.11 -19.25
C VAL A 62 -8.68 17.84 -20.51
N ARG A 63 -9.66 18.18 -21.34
CA ARG A 63 -9.47 19.11 -22.45
C ARG A 63 -9.31 20.50 -21.86
N CYS A 64 -8.07 20.94 -21.71
CA CYS A 64 -7.74 22.34 -21.54
C CYS A 64 -8.35 23.16 -22.70
N PRO A 65 -8.84 24.39 -22.46
CA PRO A 65 -9.32 25.25 -23.55
C PRO A 65 -8.22 25.55 -24.56
#